data_AF-A0A412KX32-F1
#
_entry.id   AF-A0A412KX32-F1
#
_cell.length_a   1.000
_cell.length_b   1.000
_cell.length_c   1.000
_cell.angle_alpha   90.00
_cell.angle_beta   90.00
_cell.angle_gamma   90.00
#
_symmetry.space_group_name_H-M   'P 1'
#
loop_
_entity.id
_entity.type
_entity.pdbx_description
1 polymer ?
#
loop_
_entity_poly.entity_id
_entity_poly.type
_entity_poly.pdbx_seq_one_letter_code
_entity_poly.pdbx_strand_id
1 'polypeptide(L)'
;MLYIVTELLTEGQAKTFSIIGATEDKQKAAGIAAEVYKDYNKNASFQNIEMITEWLATRRAYSFRKDKDHRLQLAITELDGNVLPEDKRVVFSAQAEEEELMRRVSQALFEGKHTAERGGAVHSCPIEQK
;
A
#
# COMPACT_ATOMS: atom_id res chain seq x y z
N MET A 1 -8.48 0.22 -27.06
CA MET A 1 -7.80 -0.35 -25.89
C MET A 1 -7.98 0.63 -24.75
N LEU A 2 -8.58 0.20 -23.64
CA LEU A 2 -8.93 1.11 -22.55
C LEU A 2 -7.83 1.04 -21.47
N TYR A 3 -7.46 2.18 -20.92
CA TYR A 3 -6.51 2.30 -19.82
C TYR A 3 -7.25 2.82 -18.59
N ILE A 4 -7.20 2.06 -17.51
CA ILE A 4 -7.80 2.45 -16.22
C ILE A 4 -6.69 3.01 -15.33
N VAL A 5 -6.91 4.22 -14.81
CA VAL A 5 -6.00 4.89 -13.89
C VAL A 5 -6.51 4.70 -12.47
N THR A 6 -5.63 4.25 -11.60
CA THR A 6 -5.94 3.93 -10.20
C THR A 6 -4.91 4.53 -9.27
N GLU A 7 -5.33 4.84 -8.06
CA GLU A 7 -4.45 5.22 -6.96
C GLU A 7 -4.68 4.33 -5.75
N LEU A 8 -3.60 4.10 -5.00
CA LEU A 8 -3.64 3.62 -3.63
C LEU A 8 -2.93 4.65 -2.77
N LEU A 9 -3.70 5.32 -1.91
CA LEU A 9 -3.21 6.31 -0.98
C LEU A 9 -3.14 5.70 0.42
N THR A 10 -1.96 5.79 1.03
CA THR A 10 -1.73 5.43 2.43
C THR A 10 -1.46 6.70 3.22
N GLU A 11 -2.29 6.97 4.22
CA GLU A 11 -2.17 8.12 5.15
C GLU A 11 -2.30 7.58 6.57
N GLY A 12 -1.16 7.34 7.23
CA GLY A 12 -1.13 6.71 8.54
C GLY A 12 -1.57 5.25 8.48
N GLN A 13 -2.69 4.94 9.14
CA GLN A 13 -3.32 3.61 9.13
C GLN A 13 -4.37 3.46 8.03
N ALA A 14 -4.78 4.57 7.39
CA ALA A 14 -5.80 4.54 6.35
C ALA A 14 -5.17 4.16 5.01
N LYS A 15 -5.81 3.20 4.32
CA LYS A 15 -5.46 2.81 2.96
C LYS A 15 -6.71 2.95 2.09
N THR A 16 -6.66 3.89 1.15
CA THR A 16 -7.77 4.19 0.27
C THR A 16 -7.37 3.86 -1.16
N PHE A 17 -8.15 2.97 -1.78
CA PHE A 17 -8.01 2.66 -3.20
C PHE A 17 -9.09 3.40 -3.99
N SER A 18 -8.68 4.12 -5.04
CA SER A 18 -9.60 4.88 -5.90
C SER A 18 -9.36 4.58 -7.37
N ILE A 19 -10.44 4.56 -8.16
CA ILE A 19 -10.37 4.64 -9.62
C ILE A 19 -10.47 6.11 -9.99
N ILE A 20 -9.43 6.64 -10.64
CA ILE A 20 -9.33 8.06 -10.99
C ILE A 20 -10.05 8.33 -12.31
N GLY A 21 -9.94 7.40 -13.26
CA GLY A 21 -10.57 7.54 -14.56
C GLY A 21 -10.17 6.44 -15.52
N ALA A 22 -10.71 6.53 -16.73
CA ALA A 22 -10.36 5.65 -17.82
C ALA A 22 -10.28 6.43 -19.13
N THR A 23 -9.37 6.01 -20.01
CA THR A 23 -9.18 6.65 -21.32
C THR A 23 -8.61 5.67 -22.34
N GLU A 24 -8.84 5.90 -23.62
CA GLU A 24 -8.29 5.09 -24.71
C GLU A 24 -6.87 5.51 -25.11
N ASP A 25 -6.40 6.65 -24.62
CA ASP A 25 -5.09 7.22 -24.93
C ASP A 25 -4.12 7.04 -23.76
N LYS A 26 -3.05 6.28 -23.99
CA LYS A 26 -2.02 5.99 -23.00
C LYS A 26 -1.36 7.26 -22.44
N GLN A 27 -1.10 8.26 -23.27
CA GLN A 27 -0.46 9.49 -22.82
C GLN A 27 -1.40 10.33 -21.97
N LYS A 28 -2.70 10.35 -22.32
CA LYS A 28 -3.71 10.97 -21.46
C LYS A 28 -3.85 10.23 -20.13
N ALA A 29 -3.76 8.90 -20.11
CA ALA A 29 -3.80 8.13 -18.87
C ALA A 29 -2.64 8.50 -17.94
N ALA A 30 -1.43 8.65 -18.50
CA ALA A 30 -0.25 9.12 -17.78
C ALA A 30 -0.42 10.55 -17.25
N GLY A 31 -0.96 11.46 -18.06
CA GLY A 31 -1.25 12.83 -17.64
C GLY A 31 -2.26 12.91 -16.49
N ILE A 32 -3.34 12.11 -16.54
CA ILE A 32 -4.33 12.02 -15.45
C ILE A 32 -3.65 11.58 -14.14
N ALA A 33 -2.84 10.54 -14.19
CA ALA A 33 -2.11 10.06 -13.02
C ALA A 33 -1.07 11.10 -12.51
N ALA A 34 -0.40 11.82 -13.41
CA ALA A 34 0.57 12.84 -13.05
C ALA A 34 -0.08 14.06 -12.37
N GLU A 35 -1.30 14.45 -12.76
CA GLU A 35 -2.05 15.49 -12.05
C GLU A 35 -2.39 15.08 -10.62
N VAL A 36 -2.76 13.81 -10.37
CA VAL A 36 -2.94 13.29 -9.00
C VAL A 36 -1.64 13.40 -8.20
N TYR A 37 -0.49 13.05 -8.79
CA TYR A 37 0.80 13.20 -8.12
C TYR A 37 1.11 14.66 -7.78
N LYS A 38 0.89 15.59 -8.71
CA LYS A 38 1.09 17.03 -8.52
C LYS A 38 0.18 17.57 -7.41
N ASP A 39 -1.06 17.07 -7.32
CA ASP A 39 -1.97 17.45 -6.26
C ASP A 39 -1.55 16.91 -4.89
N TYR A 40 -0.99 15.71 -4.86
CA TYR A 40 -0.45 15.11 -3.64
C TYR A 40 0.86 15.78 -3.18
N ASN A 41 1.79 16.03 -4.10
CA ASN A 41 3.07 16.67 -3.84
C ASN A 41 3.10 18.10 -4.42
N LYS A 42 2.54 19.05 -3.67
CA LYS A 42 2.49 20.47 -4.05
C LYS A 42 3.86 21.14 -4.24
N ASN A 43 4.95 20.49 -3.80
CA ASN A 43 6.32 20.99 -3.97
C ASN A 43 7.02 20.41 -5.21
N ALA A 44 6.34 19.56 -5.99
CA ALA A 44 6.91 18.98 -7.20
C ALA A 44 7.21 20.08 -8.24
N SER A 45 8.45 20.08 -8.76
CA SER A 45 8.81 20.98 -9.87
C SER A 45 8.15 20.52 -11.17
N PHE A 46 8.01 21.43 -12.12
CA PHE A 46 7.48 21.11 -13.45
C PHE A 46 8.25 19.97 -14.14
N GLN A 47 9.59 20.01 -14.10
CA GLN A 47 10.44 18.95 -14.64
C GLN A 47 10.20 17.59 -13.97
N ASN A 48 9.92 17.58 -12.66
CA ASN A 48 9.62 16.34 -11.94
C ASN A 48 8.27 15.75 -12.37
N ILE A 49 7.26 16.60 -12.59
CA ILE A 49 5.95 16.19 -13.08
C ILE A 49 6.08 15.60 -14.49
N GLU A 50 6.79 16.27 -15.40
CA GLU A 50 7.03 15.75 -16.77
C GLU A 50 7.75 14.39 -16.75
N MET A 51 8.80 14.25 -15.93
CA MET A 51 9.51 12.98 -15.77
C MET A 51 8.58 11.86 -15.29
N ILE A 52 7.69 12.15 -14.33
CA ILE A 52 6.74 11.17 -13.80
C ILE A 52 5.69 10.82 -14.85
N THR A 53 5.20 11.79 -15.62
CA THR A 53 4.29 11.55 -16.76
C THR A 53 4.92 10.57 -17.75
N GLU A 54 6.16 10.80 -18.16
CA GLU A 54 6.88 9.90 -19.09
C GLU A 54 7.15 8.52 -18.46
N TRP A 55 7.48 8.49 -17.18
CA TRP A 55 7.63 7.23 -16.44
C TRP A 55 6.33 6.43 -16.41
N LEU A 56 5.19 7.07 -16.15
CA LEU A 56 3.88 6.44 -16.14
C LEU A 56 3.45 5.97 -17.54
N ALA A 57 3.76 6.74 -18.59
CA ALA A 57 3.46 6.35 -19.97
C ALA A 57 4.23 5.09 -20.42
N THR A 58 5.40 4.83 -19.82
CA THR A 58 6.28 3.70 -20.17
C THR A 58 6.13 2.52 -19.20
N ARG A 59 6.28 2.78 -17.89
CA ARG A 59 6.28 1.76 -16.83
C ARG A 59 4.91 1.52 -16.21
N ARG A 60 3.95 2.42 -16.41
CA ARG A 60 2.54 2.31 -15.97
C ARG A 60 2.33 2.19 -14.46
N ALA A 61 3.38 2.26 -13.67
CA ALA A 61 3.30 2.23 -12.22
C ALA A 61 4.33 3.20 -11.64
N TYR A 62 3.91 3.94 -10.62
CA TYR A 62 4.77 4.86 -9.89
C TYR A 62 4.39 4.84 -8.41
N SER A 63 5.37 4.96 -7.54
CA SER A 63 5.17 4.95 -6.10
C SER A 63 6.00 6.07 -5.49
N PHE A 64 5.31 7.06 -4.93
CA PHE A 64 5.90 8.16 -4.20
C PHE A 64 5.71 7.96 -2.70
N ARG A 65 6.78 8.21 -1.94
CA ARG A 65 6.76 8.12 -0.48
C ARG A 65 7.18 9.46 0.07
N LYS A 66 6.29 10.10 0.84
CA LYS A 66 6.61 11.34 1.55
C LYS A 66 7.35 11.03 2.84
N ASP A 67 6.90 10.01 3.58
CA ASP A 67 7.55 9.49 4.77
C ASP A 67 7.14 8.03 5.03
N LYS A 68 7.41 7.50 6.23
CA LYS A 68 7.12 6.11 6.58
C LYS A 68 5.65 5.75 6.43
N ASP A 69 4.76 6.68 6.76
CA ASP A 69 3.32 6.46 6.95
C ASP A 69 2.49 7.12 5.83
N HIS A 70 3.11 7.91 4.94
CA HIS A 70 2.45 8.61 3.84
C HIS A 70 3.02 8.18 2.48
N ARG A 71 2.18 7.51 1.68
CA ARG A 71 2.57 6.94 0.38
C ARG A 71 1.45 7.07 -0.64
N LEU A 72 1.79 7.56 -1.82
CA LEU A 72 0.93 7.55 -3.01
C LEU A 72 1.45 6.50 -4.00
N GLN A 73 0.59 5.60 -4.42
CA GLN A 73 0.89 4.63 -5.49
C GLN A 73 -0.09 4.86 -6.64
N LEU A 74 0.45 4.99 -7.85
CA LEU A 74 -0.31 5.21 -9.08
C LEU A 74 -0.07 4.02 -10.00
N ALA A 75 -1.14 3.54 -10.63
CA ALA A 75 -1.06 2.47 -11.61
C ALA A 75 -2.03 2.70 -12.78
N ILE A 76 -1.55 2.38 -13.98
CA ILE A 76 -2.29 2.40 -15.24
C ILE A 76 -2.42 0.97 -15.72
N THR A 77 -3.65 0.46 -15.69
CA THR A 77 -3.93 -0.90 -16.12
C THR A 77 -4.48 -0.89 -17.53
N GLU A 78 -3.81 -1.59 -18.43
CA GLU A 78 -4.30 -1.83 -19.78
C GLU A 78 -5.40 -2.89 -19.74
N LEU A 79 -6.56 -2.55 -20.30
CA LEU A 79 -7.70 -3.42 -20.46
C LEU A 79 -7.78 -3.83 -21.93
N ASP A 80 -7.33 -5.04 -22.22
CA ASP A 80 -7.54 -5.71 -23.50
C ASP A 80 -8.67 -6.74 -23.34
N GLY A 81 -9.87 -6.40 -23.82
CA GLY A 81 -11.11 -7.14 -23.58
C GLY A 81 -11.90 -6.69 -22.35
N ASN A 82 -12.78 -7.56 -21.84
CA ASN A 82 -13.72 -7.23 -20.74
C ASN A 82 -13.20 -7.60 -19.34
N VAL A 83 -12.16 -8.43 -19.23
CA VAL A 83 -11.74 -9.03 -17.97
C VAL A 83 -10.22 -9.05 -17.88
N LEU A 84 -9.67 -8.53 -16.78
CA LEU A 84 -8.23 -8.60 -16.50
C LEU A 84 -7.79 -10.04 -16.15
N PRO A 85 -6.53 -10.41 -16.41
CA PRO A 85 -5.89 -11.59 -15.82
C PRO A 85 -5.98 -11.59 -14.29
N GLU A 86 -6.19 -12.75 -13.64
CA GLU A 86 -6.44 -12.85 -12.19
C GLU A 86 -5.35 -12.22 -11.32
N ASP A 87 -4.09 -12.34 -11.73
CA ASP A 87 -2.91 -11.77 -11.08
C ASP A 87 -2.92 -10.23 -11.05
N LYS A 88 -3.72 -9.60 -11.90
CA LYS A 88 -3.84 -8.13 -12.02
C LYS A 88 -5.16 -7.58 -11.47
N ARG A 89 -6.07 -8.45 -10.99
CA ARG A 89 -7.37 -8.04 -10.44
C ARG A 89 -7.28 -7.54 -9.00
N VAL A 90 -6.36 -8.11 -8.22
CA VAL A 90 -6.23 -7.79 -6.80
C VAL A 90 -5.31 -6.58 -6.66
N VAL A 91 -5.91 -5.40 -6.50
CA VAL A 91 -5.16 -4.15 -6.33
C VAL A 91 -4.86 -3.84 -4.87
N PHE A 92 -5.72 -4.31 -3.95
CA PHE A 92 -5.54 -4.22 -2.50
C PHE A 92 -6.39 -5.30 -1.82
N SER A 93 -5.88 -5.91 -0.75
CA SER A 93 -6.62 -6.87 0.07
C SER A 93 -6.50 -6.51 1.55
N ALA A 94 -7.59 -6.05 2.14
CA ALA A 94 -7.66 -5.77 3.58
C ALA A 94 -7.40 -7.03 4.42
N GLN A 95 -7.79 -8.20 3.90
CA GLN A 95 -7.55 -9.49 4.57
C GLN A 95 -6.05 -9.83 4.61
N ALA A 96 -5.31 -9.58 3.53
CA ALA A 96 -3.86 -9.79 3.51
C ALA A 96 -3.14 -8.84 4.49
N GLU A 97 -3.63 -7.61 4.64
CA GLU A 97 -3.11 -6.63 5.61
C GLU A 97 -3.41 -7.02 7.06
N GLU A 98 -4.62 -7.52 7.32
CA GLU A 98 -5.01 -8.02 8.64
C GLU A 98 -4.18 -9.26 9.03
N GLU A 99 -3.95 -10.19 8.10
CA GLU A 99 -3.06 -11.34 8.32
C GLU A 99 -1.62 -10.91 8.63
N GLU A 100 -1.10 -9.89 7.93
CA GLU A 100 0.23 -9.37 8.20
C GLU A 100 0.29 -8.63 9.54
N LEU A 101 -0.76 -7.90 9.93
CA LEU A 101 -0.90 -7.29 11.25
C LEU A 101 -0.92 -8.36 12.34
N MET A 102 -1.72 -9.41 12.18
CA MET A 102 -1.81 -10.52 13.12
C MET A 102 -0.48 -11.27 13.24
N ARG A 103 0.26 -11.41 12.14
CA ARG A 103 1.63 -11.95 12.16
C ARG A 103 2.59 -11.07 12.96
N ARG A 104 2.56 -9.74 12.75
CA ARG A 104 3.41 -8.78 13.49
C ARG A 104 3.07 -8.74 14.98
N VAL A 105 1.79 -8.76 15.33
CA VAL A 105 1.31 -8.82 16.73
C VAL A 105 1.77 -10.13 17.37
N SER A 106 1.64 -11.26 16.68
CA SER A 106 2.11 -12.55 17.17
C SER A 106 3.63 -12.55 17.40
N GLN A 107 4.41 -12.03 16.44
CA GLN A 107 5.85 -11.92 16.58
C GLN A 107 6.26 -11.06 17.78
N ALA A 108 5.64 -9.89 17.97
CA ALA A 108 5.92 -9.02 19.12
C ALA A 108 5.54 -9.66 20.47
N LEU A 109 4.44 -10.43 20.52
CA LEU A 109 4.02 -11.17 21.72
C LEU A 109 4.94 -12.34 22.07
N PHE A 110 5.57 -12.97 21.07
CA PHE A 110 6.53 -14.06 21.27
C PHE A 110 7.94 -13.55 21.57
N GLU A 111 8.42 -12.52 20.87
CA GLU A 111 9.73 -11.90 21.13
C GLU A 111 9.77 -11.18 22.48
N GLY A 112 8.65 -10.59 22.92
CA GLY A 112 8.51 -9.96 24.24
C GLY A 112 8.40 -10.92 25.42
N LYS A 113 8.38 -12.25 25.20
CA LYS A 113 8.25 -13.27 26.27
C LYS A 113 9.51 -14.09 26.54
N HIS A 114 10.65 -13.75 25.95
CA HIS A 114 11.93 -14.44 26.20
C HIS A 114 12.88 -13.73 27.17
N THR A 115 12.45 -12.64 27.83
CA THR A 115 13.10 -12.10 29.04
C THR A 115 12.44 -12.59 30.33
N ALA A 116 11.82 -13.78 30.32
CA ALA A 116 11.67 -14.55 31.54
C ALA A 116 12.91 -15.44 31.67
N GLU A 117 13.94 -14.88 32.29
CA GLU A 117 15.17 -15.57 32.65
C GLU A 117 14.85 -16.91 33.32
N ARG A 118 15.56 -17.96 32.89
CA ARG A 118 15.74 -19.16 33.69
C ARG A 118 16.44 -18.77 35.00
N GLY A 119 15.67 -18.52 36.06
CA GLY A 119 16.21 -18.41 37.41
C GLY A 119 15.31 -17.65 38.37
N GLY A 120 14.67 -18.37 39.31
CA GLY A 120 14.22 -17.78 40.57
C GLY A 120 12.74 -17.96 40.93
N ALA A 121 12.49 -18.83 41.91
CA ALA A 121 11.32 -18.94 42.79
C ALA A 121 9.95 -19.26 42.16
N VAL A 122 9.54 -20.51 42.34
CA VAL A 122 8.15 -20.98 42.22
C VAL A 122 7.32 -20.31 43.32
N HIS A 123 6.51 -19.30 42.99
CA HIS A 123 5.47 -18.83 43.88
C HIS A 123 4.28 -19.79 43.79
N SER A 124 4.29 -20.84 44.63
CA SER A 124 3.15 -21.71 44.84
C SER A 124 2.04 -20.94 45.57
N CYS A 125 0.87 -20.81 44.95
CA CYS A 125 -0.35 -20.40 45.65
C CYS A 125 -0.67 -21.41 46.76
N PRO A 126 -0.93 -20.99 48.01
CA PRO A 126 -1.30 -21.92 49.05
C PRO A 126 -2.75 -22.38 48.83
N ILE A 127 -2.94 -23.68 48.63
CA ILE A 127 -4.25 -24.33 48.83
C ILE A 127 -4.41 -24.52 50.34
N GLU A 128 -5.40 -23.86 50.92
CA GLU A 128 -5.84 -24.10 52.29
C GLU A 128 -6.28 -25.56 52.43
N GLN A 129 -5.59 -26.31 53.30
CA GLN A 129 -6.08 -27.59 53.80
C GLN A 129 -6.51 -27.42 55.25
N LYS A 130 -7.77 -27.84 55.46
CA LYS A 130 -8.57 -27.93 56.69
C LYS A 130 -7.83 -28.06 58.01
#